data_AF-A0A7W7W6S0-F1
#
_entry.id   AF-A0A7W7W6S0-F1
#
_cell.length_a   1.000
_cell.length_b   1.000
_cell.length_c   1.000
_cell.angle_alpha   90.00
_cell.angle_beta   90.00
_cell.angle_gamma   90.00
#
_symmetry.space_group_name_H-M   'P 1'
#
loop_
_entity.id
_entity.type
_entity.pdbx_description
1 polymer ?
#
loop_
_entity_poly.entity_id
_entity_poly.type
_entity_poly.pdbx_seq_one_letter_code
_entity_poly.pdbx_strand_id
1 'polypeptide(L)'
;MQLRLTPDGCELALFYPSPTAAEVHEIRGGLPQWAWVELDGIAVLAFRFGTLQRADTPYQVTRDETARDQSGPIDPEGKHLIVSVVLVDAHTGIIKGLRALTWPPEFATAVRDTVQRQLDSPITDAQAGIALQALYDLYPDTASLVRERADVRA
;
A
#
# COMPACT_ATOMS: atom_id res chain seq x y z
N MET A 1 7.65 -2.16 -5.88
CA MET A 1 6.68 -1.10 -5.50
C MET A 1 7.08 -0.57 -4.14
N GLN A 2 6.66 0.62 -3.76
CA GLN A 2 6.91 1.15 -2.44
C GLN A 2 5.71 1.95 -1.96
N LEU A 3 5.23 1.63 -0.76
CA LEU A 3 4.26 2.42 -0.02
C LEU A 3 5.00 3.24 1.03
N ARG A 4 4.66 4.52 1.16
CA ARG A 4 5.10 5.39 2.25
C ARG A 4 3.89 6.06 2.87
N LEU A 5 3.81 6.04 4.19
CA LEU A 5 2.76 6.74 4.92
C LEU A 5 3.39 7.97 5.57
N THR A 6 2.83 9.14 5.28
CA THR A 6 3.30 10.42 5.84
C THR A 6 2.16 11.08 6.62
N PRO A 7 2.46 12.09 7.45
CA PRO A 7 1.41 12.85 8.12
C PRO A 7 0.36 13.44 7.19
N ASP A 8 0.79 13.91 6.02
CA ASP A 8 -0.05 14.65 5.09
C ASP A 8 -0.76 13.74 4.06
N GLY A 9 -0.48 12.43 4.08
CA GLY A 9 -1.06 11.51 3.11
C GLY A 9 -0.32 10.20 2.95
N CYS A 10 -0.49 9.63 1.76
CA CYS A 10 0.10 8.36 1.37
C CYS A 10 0.75 8.52 -0.01
N GLU A 11 1.94 7.94 -0.20
CA GLU A 11 2.60 7.84 -1.50
C GLU A 11 2.75 6.37 -1.89
N LEU A 12 2.26 6.03 -3.09
CA LEU A 12 2.43 4.73 -3.72
C LEU A 12 3.28 4.88 -4.99
N ALA A 13 4.53 4.46 -4.90
CA ALA A 13 5.45 4.42 -6.03
C ALA A 13 5.45 3.05 -6.73
N LEU A 14 5.07 3.06 -8.01
CA LEU A 14 5.03 1.91 -8.90
C LEU A 14 6.25 1.95 -9.81
N PHE A 15 7.08 0.92 -9.76
CA PHE A 15 8.31 0.82 -10.55
C PHE A 15 8.14 -0.30 -11.58
N TYR A 16 7.75 0.05 -12.81
CA TYR A 16 7.52 -0.93 -13.87
C TYR A 16 8.67 -0.87 -14.88
N PRO A 17 9.23 -2.02 -15.32
CA PRO A 17 10.25 -2.02 -16.36
C PRO A 17 9.60 -1.71 -17.71
N SER A 18 9.86 -0.52 -18.27
CA SER A 18 9.30 -0.08 -19.56
C SER A 18 7.77 -0.21 -19.65
N PRO A 19 7.00 0.56 -18.85
CA PRO A 19 5.54 0.44 -18.80
C PRO A 19 4.89 0.73 -20.16
N THR A 20 3.95 -0.11 -20.53
CA THR A 20 3.16 -0.01 -21.76
C THR A 20 2.20 1.18 -21.71
N ALA A 21 1.73 1.63 -22.88
CA ALA A 21 0.73 2.68 -22.97
C ALA A 21 -0.58 2.33 -22.23
N ALA A 22 -0.96 1.04 -22.22
CA ALA A 22 -2.14 0.55 -21.50
C ALA A 22 -1.96 0.65 -19.98
N GLU A 23 -0.81 0.25 -19.44
CA GLU A 23 -0.51 0.39 -18.01
C GLU A 23 -0.49 1.85 -17.57
N VAL A 24 0.15 2.73 -18.36
CA VAL A 24 0.17 4.17 -18.09
C VAL A 24 -1.25 4.75 -18.11
N HIS A 25 -2.09 4.33 -19.06
CA HIS A 25 -3.48 4.78 -19.16
C HIS A 25 -4.29 4.37 -17.93
N GLU A 26 -4.23 3.09 -17.54
CA GLU A 26 -4.99 2.57 -16.40
C GLU A 26 -4.52 3.18 -15.07
N ILE A 27 -3.22 3.37 -14.86
CA ILE A 27 -2.73 4.02 -13.64
C ILE A 27 -3.20 5.49 -13.57
N ARG A 28 -3.20 6.21 -14.70
CA ARG A 28 -3.63 7.62 -14.76
C ARG A 28 -5.14 7.82 -14.63
N GLY A 29 -5.97 6.87 -15.09
CA GLY A 29 -7.43 7.09 -15.19
C GLY A 29 -8.32 5.92 -14.77
N GLY A 30 -7.79 4.71 -14.69
CA GLY A 30 -8.56 3.50 -14.35
C GLY A 30 -9.18 3.58 -12.95
N LEU A 31 -10.29 2.87 -12.73
CA LEU A 31 -10.97 2.82 -11.44
C LEU A 31 -10.04 2.17 -10.40
N PRO A 32 -9.64 2.88 -9.32
CA PRO A 32 -8.80 2.29 -8.29
C PRO A 32 -9.63 1.33 -7.43
N GLN A 33 -8.99 0.26 -7.00
CA GLN A 33 -9.51 -0.66 -6.00
C GLN A 33 -8.41 -0.93 -4.99
N TRP A 34 -8.75 -0.92 -3.71
CA TRP A 34 -7.83 -1.07 -2.59
C TRP A 34 -8.30 -2.20 -1.68
N ALA A 35 -7.34 -2.85 -1.05
CA ALA A 35 -7.57 -3.77 0.05
C ALA A 35 -6.38 -3.68 1.00
N TRP A 36 -6.68 -3.67 2.30
CA TRP A 36 -5.68 -3.71 3.34
C TRP A 36 -5.80 -5.04 4.08
N VAL A 37 -4.65 -5.66 4.36
CA VAL A 37 -4.54 -6.90 5.13
C VAL A 37 -3.50 -6.68 6.22
N GLU A 38 -3.83 -6.99 7.45
CA GLU A 38 -2.90 -7.05 8.59
C GLU A 38 -2.85 -8.48 9.13
N LEU A 39 -1.64 -9.01 9.32
CA LEU A 39 -1.44 -10.30 9.96
C LEU A 39 -0.09 -10.33 10.67
N ASP A 40 -0.03 -10.84 11.90
CA ASP A 40 1.22 -11.11 12.64
C ASP A 40 2.23 -9.96 12.64
N GLY A 41 1.74 -8.71 12.76
CA GLY A 41 2.57 -7.51 12.85
C GLY A 41 3.15 -7.02 11.51
N ILE A 42 2.70 -7.58 10.38
CA ILE A 42 2.90 -7.03 9.04
C ILE A 42 1.58 -6.56 8.44
N ALA A 43 1.66 -5.70 7.43
CA ALA A 43 0.51 -5.36 6.62
C ALA A 43 0.81 -5.48 5.13
N VAL A 44 -0.23 -5.57 4.31
CA VAL A 44 -0.15 -5.61 2.85
C VAL A 44 -1.22 -4.69 2.27
N LEU A 45 -0.78 -3.75 1.45
CA LEU A 45 -1.67 -2.98 0.58
C LEU A 45 -1.79 -3.71 -0.75
N ALA A 46 -2.97 -4.25 -1.02
CA ALA A 46 -3.32 -4.76 -2.34
C ALA A 46 -4.11 -3.72 -3.12
N PHE A 47 -3.80 -3.58 -4.41
CA PHE A 47 -4.42 -2.58 -5.25
C PHE A 47 -4.55 -3.02 -6.71
N ARG A 48 -5.46 -2.36 -7.42
CA ARG A 48 -5.69 -2.54 -8.85
C ARG A 48 -6.18 -1.22 -9.46
N PHE A 49 -5.74 -0.93 -10.68
CA PHE A 49 -6.27 0.19 -11.46
C PHE A 49 -6.95 -0.34 -12.73
N GLY A 50 -8.25 -0.06 -12.84
CA GLY A 50 -9.10 -0.45 -13.98
C GLY A 50 -8.99 -1.94 -14.31
N THR A 51 -8.45 -2.28 -15.48
CA THR A 51 -8.33 -3.68 -15.94
C THR A 51 -7.01 -4.36 -15.62
N LEU A 52 -6.06 -3.67 -14.98
CA LEU A 52 -4.76 -4.26 -14.64
C LEU A 52 -4.89 -5.45 -13.69
N GLN A 53 -3.88 -6.33 -13.73
CA GLN A 53 -3.73 -7.36 -12.71
C GLN A 53 -3.60 -6.70 -11.33
N ARG A 54 -4.23 -7.31 -10.33
CA ARG A 54 -4.07 -6.89 -8.95
C ARG A 54 -2.62 -7.12 -8.52
N ALA A 55 -2.05 -6.13 -7.85
CA ALA A 55 -0.72 -6.20 -7.28
C ALA A 55 -0.79 -5.84 -5.80
N ASP A 56 0.30 -6.04 -5.08
CA ASP A 56 0.40 -5.65 -3.69
C ASP A 56 1.80 -5.17 -3.32
N THR A 57 1.86 -4.50 -2.17
CA THR A 57 3.11 -4.12 -1.52
C THR A 57 2.99 -4.37 -0.02
N PRO A 58 3.95 -5.06 0.59
CA PRO A 58 4.01 -5.20 2.04
C PRO A 58 4.34 -3.85 2.69
N TYR A 59 3.92 -3.71 3.94
CA TYR A 59 4.14 -2.55 4.78
C TYR A 59 4.51 -2.97 6.20
N GLN A 60 5.53 -2.31 6.74
CA GLN A 60 5.93 -2.44 8.13
C GLN A 60 6.47 -1.08 8.61
N VAL A 61 5.95 -0.58 9.72
CA VAL A 61 6.28 0.76 10.24
C VAL A 61 7.78 0.92 10.53
N THR A 62 8.48 -0.14 10.92
CA THR A 62 9.91 -0.10 11.20
C THR A 62 10.78 0.06 9.97
N ARG A 63 10.26 -0.23 8.77
CA ARG A 63 10.95 0.03 7.49
C ARG A 63 10.57 1.38 6.89
N ASP A 64 9.57 2.04 7.47
CA ASP A 64 9.13 3.36 7.08
C ASP A 64 9.83 4.39 7.98
N GLU A 65 10.97 4.88 7.53
CA GLU A 65 11.75 5.91 8.25
C GLU A 65 10.92 7.18 8.47
N THR A 66 9.97 7.49 7.59
CA THR A 66 9.09 8.66 7.75
C THR A 66 8.03 8.46 8.84
N ALA A 67 7.57 7.22 9.06
CA ALA A 67 6.65 6.88 10.13
C ALA A 67 7.32 6.75 11.51
N ARG A 68 8.66 6.60 11.56
CA ARG A 68 9.43 6.57 12.82
C ARG A 68 9.61 7.94 13.45
N ASP A 69 9.78 8.98 12.64
CA ASP A 69 9.99 10.35 13.10
C ASP A 69 8.68 11.14 13.25
N GLN A 70 7.58 10.65 12.68
CA GLN A 70 6.30 11.35 12.63
C GLN A 70 5.17 10.36 12.93
N SER A 71 4.42 10.64 14.00
CA SER A 71 3.35 9.82 14.56
C SER A 71 2.25 9.45 13.55
N GLY A 72 2.47 8.45 12.68
CA GLY A 72 1.48 7.89 11.77
C GLY A 72 0.85 8.89 10.78
N PRO A 73 -0.16 8.48 9.99
CA PRO A 73 -0.93 9.38 9.14
C PRO A 73 -1.71 10.41 10.00
N ILE A 74 -1.34 11.69 9.93
CA ILE A 74 -1.82 12.80 10.78
C ILE A 74 -2.87 13.66 10.02
N ASP A 75 -3.88 13.04 9.42
CA ASP A 75 -5.12 13.78 9.11
C ASP A 75 -6.18 13.37 10.15
N PRO A 76 -7.03 14.29 10.66
CA PRO A 76 -8.01 13.96 11.69
C PRO A 76 -8.86 12.76 11.28
N GLU A 77 -9.21 11.94 12.28
CA GLU A 77 -10.19 10.87 12.12
C GLU A 77 -11.44 11.37 11.35
N GLY A 78 -11.96 10.52 10.46
CA GLY A 78 -13.17 10.83 9.70
C GLY A 78 -12.97 11.59 8.38
N LYS A 79 -11.73 11.90 7.97
CA LYS A 79 -11.43 12.50 6.66
C LYS A 79 -10.89 11.51 5.64
N HIS A 80 -11.05 11.87 4.36
CA HIS A 80 -10.41 11.20 3.24
C HIS A 80 -8.90 11.46 3.25
N LEU A 81 -8.09 10.41 3.13
CA LEU A 81 -6.63 10.54 3.05
C LEU A 81 -6.22 10.68 1.58
N ILE A 82 -5.37 11.67 1.26
CA ILE A 82 -4.81 11.81 -0.09
C ILE A 82 -3.79 10.71 -0.36
N VAL A 83 -3.90 10.08 -1.53
CA VAL A 83 -2.98 9.05 -2.02
C VAL A 83 -2.37 9.52 -3.33
N SER A 84 -1.07 9.78 -3.32
CA SER A 84 -0.30 10.11 -4.52
C SER A 84 0.26 8.84 -5.13
N VAL A 85 -0.17 8.50 -6.34
CA VAL A 85 0.33 7.36 -7.11
C VAL A 85 1.32 7.86 -8.16
N VAL A 86 2.55 7.37 -8.10
CA VAL A 86 3.62 7.72 -9.05
C VAL A 86 4.04 6.46 -9.80
N LEU A 87 3.94 6.46 -11.13
CA LEU A 87 4.47 5.41 -11.99
C LEU A 87 5.81 5.85 -12.57
N VAL A 88 6.85 5.09 -12.24
CA VAL A 88 8.23 5.28 -12.69
C VAL A 88 8.61 4.13 -13.62
N ASP A 89 9.20 4.47 -14.77
CA ASP A 89 9.89 3.50 -15.60
C ASP A 89 11.20 3.10 -14.95
N ALA A 90 11.28 1.87 -14.44
CA ALA A 90 12.42 1.38 -13.67
C ALA A 90 13.72 1.31 -14.47
N HIS A 91 13.66 1.26 -15.81
CA HIS A 91 14.87 1.24 -16.65
C HIS A 91 15.48 2.63 -16.83
N THR A 92 14.67 3.69 -16.77
CA THR A 92 15.11 5.05 -17.10
C THR A 92 14.99 6.05 -15.96
N GLY A 93 14.25 5.71 -14.90
CA GLY A 93 13.89 6.63 -13.82
C GLY A 93 12.85 7.67 -14.20
N ILE A 94 12.31 7.64 -15.44
CA ILE A 94 11.35 8.65 -15.91
C ILE A 94 9.97 8.38 -15.31
N ILE A 95 9.35 9.42 -14.74
CA ILE A 95 7.95 9.37 -14.32
C ILE A 95 7.05 9.29 -15.56
N LYS A 96 6.31 8.19 -15.69
CA LYS A 96 5.36 7.94 -16.78
C LYS A 96 3.93 8.25 -16.36
N GLY A 97 3.63 8.28 -15.07
CA GLY A 97 2.30 8.61 -14.55
C GLY A 97 2.37 9.25 -13.18
N LEU A 98 1.47 10.20 -12.93
CA LEU A 98 1.26 10.82 -11.63
C LEU A 98 -0.25 11.03 -11.47
N ARG A 99 -0.79 10.61 -10.33
CA ARG A 99 -2.22 10.72 -10.05
C ARG A 99 -2.45 10.91 -8.55
N ALA A 100 -3.28 11.88 -8.19
CA ALA A 100 -3.82 12.01 -6.84
C ALA A 100 -5.18 11.31 -6.75
N LEU A 101 -5.36 10.52 -5.69
CA LEU A 101 -6.56 9.79 -5.33
C LEU A 101 -6.86 10.03 -3.85
N THR A 102 -7.96 9.46 -3.38
CA THR A 102 -8.27 9.44 -1.95
C THR A 102 -8.63 8.05 -1.47
N TRP A 103 -8.25 7.73 -0.24
CA TRP A 103 -8.84 6.63 0.51
C TRP A 103 -10.06 7.13 1.29
N PRO A 104 -11.15 6.37 1.35
CA PRO A 104 -12.27 6.71 2.20
C PRO A 104 -11.87 6.65 3.69
N PRO A 105 -12.58 7.38 4.57
CA PRO A 105 -12.24 7.46 5.98
C PRO A 105 -12.07 6.11 6.68
N GLU A 106 -12.94 5.14 6.36
CA GLU A 106 -12.89 3.78 6.92
C GLU A 106 -11.58 3.04 6.56
N PHE A 107 -11.13 3.17 5.31
CA PHE A 107 -9.88 2.57 4.86
C PHE A 107 -8.68 3.25 5.51
N ALA A 108 -8.69 4.58 5.55
CA ALA A 108 -7.63 5.37 6.19
C ALA A 108 -7.52 5.07 7.70
N THR A 109 -8.64 4.88 8.40
CA THR A 109 -8.65 4.49 9.82
C THR A 109 -8.06 3.10 10.02
N ALA A 110 -8.43 2.10 9.22
CA ALA A 110 -7.84 0.76 9.34
C ALA A 110 -6.31 0.76 9.17
N VAL A 111 -5.81 1.55 8.21
CA VAL A 111 -4.36 1.74 8.01
C VAL A 111 -3.72 2.42 9.23
N ARG A 112 -4.32 3.49 9.76
CA ARG A 112 -3.83 4.18 10.97
C ARG A 112 -3.76 3.23 12.17
N ASP A 113 -4.82 2.48 12.42
CA ASP A 113 -4.89 1.55 13.54
C ASP A 113 -3.81 0.46 13.42
N THR A 114 -3.53 0.00 12.20
CA THR A 114 -2.45 -0.96 11.92
C THR A 114 -1.07 -0.36 12.24
N VAL A 115 -0.82 0.88 11.79
CA VAL A 115 0.43 1.59 12.10
C VAL A 115 0.61 1.74 13.61
N GLN A 116 -0.44 2.14 14.33
CA GLN A 116 -0.41 2.29 15.78
C GLN A 116 -0.12 0.96 16.47
N ARG A 117 -0.78 -0.13 16.08
CA ARG A 117 -0.49 -1.48 16.61
C ARG A 117 0.97 -1.90 16.39
N GLN A 118 1.52 -1.64 15.21
CA GLN A 118 2.92 -1.96 14.92
C GLN A 118 3.90 -1.09 15.70
N LEU A 119 3.54 0.16 16.03
CA LEU A 119 4.34 1.03 16.90
C LEU A 119 4.28 0.57 18.37
N ASP A 120 3.11 0.16 18.84
CA ASP A 120 2.90 -0.31 20.22
C ASP A 120 3.54 -1.69 20.45
N SER A 121 3.69 -2.50 19.41
CA SER A 121 4.25 -3.85 19.47
C SER A 121 5.16 -4.12 18.27
N PRO A 122 6.34 -3.48 18.21
CA PRO A 122 7.23 -3.59 17.07
C PRO A 122 7.83 -4.99 16.99
N ILE A 123 7.79 -5.58 15.80
CA ILE A 123 8.51 -6.81 15.46
C ILE A 123 9.82 -6.48 14.75
N THR A 124 10.79 -7.38 14.84
CA THR A 124 12.05 -7.26 14.09
C THR A 124 11.84 -7.45 12.60
N ASP A 125 12.80 -6.96 11.81
CA ASP A 125 12.83 -7.15 10.36
C ASP A 125 12.77 -8.64 9.94
N ALA A 126 13.50 -9.49 10.68
CA ALA A 126 13.52 -10.92 10.46
C ALA A 126 12.16 -11.57 10.75
N GLN A 127 11.48 -11.16 11.82
CA GLN A 127 10.13 -11.63 12.14
C GLN A 127 9.13 -11.21 11.06
N ALA A 128 9.21 -9.98 10.57
CA ALA A 128 8.37 -9.50 9.48
C ALA A 128 8.60 -10.28 8.18
N GLY A 129 9.86 -10.59 7.85
CA GLY A 129 10.20 -11.43 6.70
C GLY A 129 9.59 -12.83 6.80
N ILE A 130 9.64 -13.46 7.98
CA ILE A 130 9.03 -14.77 8.24
C ILE A 130 7.50 -14.70 8.12
N ALA A 131 6.86 -13.70 8.75
CA ALA A 131 5.42 -13.52 8.71
C ALA A 131 4.92 -13.27 7.26
N LEU A 132 5.65 -12.45 6.50
CA LEU A 132 5.33 -12.16 5.09
C LEU A 132 5.44 -13.41 4.22
N GLN A 133 6.51 -14.20 4.40
CA GLN A 133 6.66 -15.45 3.66
C GLN A 133 5.52 -16.42 3.99
N ALA A 134 5.20 -16.61 5.27
CA ALA A 134 4.09 -17.46 5.69
C ALA A 134 2.75 -17.00 5.11
N LEU A 135 2.52 -15.68 5.04
CA LEU A 135 1.32 -15.11 4.41
C LEU A 135 1.23 -15.49 2.92
N TYR A 136 2.30 -15.31 2.15
CA TYR A 136 2.30 -15.64 0.72
C TYR A 136 2.33 -17.14 0.43
N ASP A 137 2.87 -17.97 1.34
CA ASP A 137 2.77 -19.42 1.23
C ASP A 137 1.32 -19.91 1.38
N LEU A 138 0.53 -19.25 2.24
CA LEU A 138 -0.89 -19.53 2.42
C LEU A 138 -1.77 -18.94 1.32
N TYR A 139 -1.36 -17.79 0.77
CA TYR A 139 -2.10 -17.07 -0.28
C TYR A 139 -1.18 -16.79 -1.47
N PRO A 140 -1.03 -17.76 -2.40
CA PRO A 140 -0.04 -17.68 -3.49
C PRO A 140 -0.29 -16.56 -4.49
N ASP A 141 -1.49 -16.00 -4.51
CA ASP A 141 -1.85 -14.87 -5.36
C ASP A 141 -2.58 -13.78 -4.57
N THR A 142 -2.35 -12.53 -4.96
CA THR A 142 -2.95 -11.36 -4.30
C THR A 142 -4.48 -11.39 -4.32
N ALA A 143 -5.11 -12.03 -5.32
CA ALA A 143 -6.56 -12.09 -5.38
C ALA A 143 -7.14 -13.03 -4.30
N SER A 144 -6.49 -14.16 -4.03
CA SER A 144 -6.81 -15.06 -2.93
C SER A 144 -6.62 -14.38 -1.57
N LEU A 145 -5.48 -13.69 -1.39
CA LEU A 145 -5.18 -12.91 -0.19
C LEU A 145 -6.28 -11.89 0.11
N VAL A 146 -6.63 -11.06 -0.88
CA VAL A 146 -7.69 -10.06 -0.70
C VAL A 146 -9.03 -10.71 -0.43
N ARG A 147 -9.39 -11.76 -1.18
CA ARG A 147 -10.69 -12.42 -1.05
C ARG A 147 -10.91 -12.98 0.36
N GLU A 148 -9.87 -13.55 0.95
CA GLU A 148 -9.96 -14.37 2.16
C GLU A 148 -9.51 -13.64 3.43
N ARG A 149 -8.70 -12.58 3.32
CA ARG A 149 -8.09 -11.90 4.46
C ARG A 149 -8.17 -10.37 4.49
N ALA A 150 -8.79 -9.72 3.51
CA ALA A 150 -8.92 -8.26 3.55
C ALA A 150 -9.72 -7.79 4.78
N ASP A 151 -9.09 -6.97 5.62
CA ASP A 151 -9.72 -6.32 6.77
C ASP A 151 -10.63 -5.17 6.30
N VAL A 152 -10.20 -4.44 5.27
CA VAL A 152 -10.99 -3.37 4.64
C VAL A 152 -10.73 -3.32 3.13
N ARG A 153 -11.73 -2.88 2.37
CA ARG A 153 -11.66 -2.68 0.91
C ARG A 153 -12.27 -1.33 0.54
N ALA A 154 -11.77 -0.72 -0.53
CA ALA A 154 -12.27 0.54 -1.08
C ALA A 154 -12.17 0.58 -2.61
#